data_AF-A0A2L1CA91-F1
#
_entry.id   AF-A0A2L1CA91-F1
#
_cell.length_a   1.000
_cell.length_b   1.000
_cell.length_c   1.000
_cell.angle_alpha   90.00
_cell.angle_beta   90.00
_cell.angle_gamma   90.00
#
_symmetry.space_group_name_H-M   'P 1'
#
loop_
_entity.id
_entity.type
_entity.pdbx_description
1 polymer ?
#
loop_
_entity_poly.entity_id
_entity_poly.type
_entity_poly.pdbx_seq_one_letter_code
_entity_poly.pdbx_strand_id
1 'polypeptide(L)' 'MHYSMIKPVFKEEELLIDKGSLKTKRKFAFLLDINDRVLINRNFYVNDEVDVILDYTYTNSKRPKEKIKSYVLSDISKE' A
#
# COMPACT_ATOMS: atom_id res chain seq x y z
N MET A 1 12.23 12.20 -18.56
CA MET A 1 12.85 11.29 -17.56
C MET A 1 12.36 9.87 -17.86
N HIS A 2 13.20 9.04 -18.49
CA HIS A 2 12.89 7.64 -18.84
C HIS A 2 13.24 6.72 -17.67
N TYR A 3 12.51 6.84 -16.55
CA TYR A 3 12.60 5.80 -15.53
C TYR A 3 11.83 4.60 -16.04
N SER A 4 12.44 3.43 -16.00
CA SER A 4 11.74 2.19 -16.39
C SER A 4 11.16 1.52 -15.15
N MET A 5 11.79 1.73 -14.00
CA MET A 5 11.52 0.99 -12.78
C MET A 5 11.53 1.87 -11.54
N ILE A 6 10.62 1.54 -10.63
CA ILE A 6 10.46 2.18 -9.33
C ILE A 6 10.85 1.14 -8.29
N LYS A 7 11.86 1.48 -7.48
CA LYS A 7 12.36 0.67 -6.37
C LYS A 7 11.91 1.32 -5.06
N PRO A 8 10.68 1.04 -4.61
CA PRO A 8 10.18 1.56 -3.35
C PRO A 8 10.88 0.86 -2.17
N VAL A 9 11.19 1.64 -1.13
CA VAL A 9 11.61 1.11 0.17
C VAL A 9 10.42 1.17 1.10
N PHE A 10 9.89 -0.01 1.44
CA PHE A 10 8.74 -0.14 2.32
C PHE A 10 9.12 -0.49 3.76
N LYS A 11 8.30 -0.04 4.71
CA LYS A 11 8.27 -0.51 6.10
C LYS A 11 7.05 -1.40 6.29
N GLU A 12 7.25 -2.62 6.78
CA GLU A 12 6.16 -3.57 7.07
C GLU A 12 5.41 -3.14 8.35
N GLU A 13 4.08 -3.11 8.26
CA GLU A 13 3.15 -2.87 9.37
C GLU A 13 2.05 -3.93 9.35
N GLU A 14 1.74 -4.51 10.51
CA GLU A 14 0.58 -5.39 10.68
C GLU A 14 -0.62 -4.57 11.18
N LEU A 15 -1.70 -4.55 10.40
CA LEU A 15 -2.93 -3.83 10.74
C LEU A 15 -4.04 -4.82 11.11
N LEU A 16 -4.71 -4.55 12.23
CA LEU A 16 -5.91 -5.26 12.64
C LEU A 16 -7.13 -4.45 12.22
N ILE A 17 -7.96 -5.00 11.34
CA ILE A 17 -9.09 -4.29 10.75
C ILE A 17 -10.39 -5.08 10.86
N ASP A 18 -11.52 -4.41 10.72
CA ASP A 18 -12.81 -5.09 10.53
C ASP A 18 -12.85 -5.73 9.13
N LYS A 19 -13.22 -7.00 9.05
CA LYS A 19 -13.30 -7.73 7.77
C LYS A 19 -14.24 -6.99 6.80
N GLY A 20 -13.74 -6.74 5.59
CA GLY A 20 -14.48 -6.00 4.54
C GLY A 20 -14.52 -4.48 4.71
N SER A 21 -13.83 -3.91 5.70
CA SER A 21 -13.76 -2.44 5.88
C SER A 21 -12.63 -1.76 5.10
N LEU A 22 -11.71 -2.54 4.53
CA LEU A 22 -10.55 -2.02 3.83
C LEU A 22 -10.98 -1.29 2.55
N LYS A 23 -10.62 -0.01 2.45
CA LYS A 23 -10.80 0.79 1.24
C LYS A 23 -9.45 0.97 0.57
N THR A 24 -9.34 0.49 -0.66
CA THR A 24 -8.16 0.69 -1.51
C THR A 24 -8.51 1.54 -2.73
N LYS A 25 -7.49 2.15 -3.32
CA LYS A 25 -7.56 2.84 -4.60
C LYS A 25 -6.37 2.43 -5.45
N ARG A 26 -6.61 2.22 -6.74
CA ARG A 26 -5.54 2.01 -7.72
C ARG A 26 -4.86 3.33 -8.07
N LYS A 27 -3.54 3.33 -7.99
CA LYS A 27 -2.66 4.38 -8.53
C LYS A 27 -1.66 3.71 -9.47
N PHE A 28 -1.13 4.47 -10.43
CA PHE A 28 0.08 4.03 -11.11
C PHE A 28 1.27 4.11 -10.17
N ALA A 29 2.24 3.21 -10.32
CA ALA A 29 3.42 3.14 -9.47
C ALA A 29 4.21 4.46 -9.46
N PHE A 30 4.24 5.19 -10.58
CA PHE A 30 4.92 6.50 -10.67
C PHE A 30 4.25 7.64 -9.89
N LEU A 31 3.01 7.42 -9.46
CA LEU A 31 2.22 8.33 -8.62
C LEU A 31 2.22 7.91 -7.15
N LEU A 32 3.08 6.96 -6.76
CA LEU A 32 3.26 6.61 -5.36
C LEU A 32 4.00 7.75 -4.64
N ASP A 33 3.46 8.14 -3.49
CA ASP A 33 4.02 9.17 -2.62
C ASP A 33 4.51 8.60 -1.30
N ILE A 34 5.45 9.28 -0.65
CA ILE A 34 5.92 8.89 0.69
C ILE A 34 4.72 8.84 1.65
N ASN A 35 4.67 7.80 2.48
CA ASN A 35 3.56 7.41 3.36
C ASN A 35 2.35 6.75 2.69
N ASP A 36 2.35 6.55 1.36
CA ASP A 36 1.36 5.66 0.75
C ASP A 36 1.52 4.24 1.33
N ARG A 37 0.39 3.61 1.68
CA ARG A 37 0.35 2.23 2.16
C ARG A 37 -0.08 1.30 1.05
N VAL A 38 0.66 0.23 0.82
CA VAL A 38 0.31 -0.79 -0.17
C VAL A 38 0.23 -2.17 0.45
N LEU A 39 -0.41 -3.11 -0.24
CA LEU A 39 -0.54 -4.50 0.21
C LEU A 39 0.56 -5.42 -0.35
N ILE A 40 1.36 -4.93 -1.31
CA ILE A 40 2.35 -5.72 -2.02
C ILE A 40 3.70 -5.02 -1.93
N ASN A 41 4.70 -5.73 -1.40
CA ASN A 41 6.09 -5.30 -1.39
C ASN A 41 6.84 -5.92 -2.57
N ARG A 42 7.01 -5.15 -3.65
CA ARG A 42 7.83 -5.52 -4.81
C ARG A 42 8.35 -4.25 -5.50
N ASN A 43 9.27 -4.44 -6.44
CA ASN A 43 9.62 -3.40 -7.39
C ASN A 43 8.54 -3.31 -8.48
N PHE A 44 8.30 -2.11 -8.99
CA PHE A 44 7.24 -1.84 -9.97
C PHE A 44 7.83 -1.24 -11.23
N TYR A 45 7.25 -1.55 -12.39
CA TYR A 45 7.44 -0.71 -13.57
C TYR A 45 6.62 0.57 -13.41
N VAL A 46 7.02 1.64 -14.08
CA VAL A 46 6.34 2.95 -14.00
C VAL A 46 4.83 2.82 -14.26
N ASN A 47 4.46 2.03 -15.28
CA ASN A 47 3.07 1.86 -15.69
C ASN A 47 2.29 0.78 -14.91
N ASP A 48 2.90 0.14 -13.91
CA ASP A 48 2.18 -0.84 -13.09
C ASP A 48 1.10 -0.15 -12.25
N GLU A 49 -0.06 -0.78 -12.15
CA GLU A 49 -1.09 -0.38 -11.20
C GLU A 49 -0.80 -0.99 -9.82
N VAL A 50 -0.93 -0.17 -8.79
CA VAL A 50 -0.68 -0.53 -7.39
C VAL A 50 -1.91 -0.15 -6.57
N ASP A 51 -2.39 -1.11 -5.77
CA ASP A 51 -3.46 -0.88 -4.81
C ASP A 51 -2.90 -0.19 -3.55
N VAL A 52 -3.31 1.06 -3.36
CA VAL A 52 -2.97 1.88 -2.20
C VAL A 52 -4.14 1.88 -1.21
N ILE A 53 -3.85 1.66 0.07
CA ILE A 53 -4.82 1.72 1.15
C ILE A 53 -5.18 3.18 1.44
N LEU A 54 -6.46 3.53 1.33
CA LEU A 54 -6.98 4.86 1.66
C LEU A 54 -7.43 4.94 3.12
N ASP A 55 -8.18 3.93 3.56
CA ASP A 55 -8.84 3.93 4.86
C ASP A 55 -9.21 2.51 5.28
N TYR A 56 -9.37 2.31 6.58
CA TYR A 56 -9.86 1.08 7.18
C TYR A 56 -10.50 1.40 8.52
N THR A 57 -11.49 0.59 8.92
CA THR A 57 -12.13 0.77 10.22
C THR A 57 -11.72 -0.33 11.17
N TYR A 58 -11.37 0.04 12.39
CA TYR A 58 -11.22 -0.87 13.51
C TYR A 58 -12.17 -0.44 14.63
N THR A 59 -13.18 -1.27 14.92
CA THR A 59 -14.18 -0.98 15.97
C THR A 59 -14.18 -2.09 17.00
N ASN A 60 -14.68 -1.85 18.22
CA ASN A 60 -14.85 -2.92 19.22
C ASN A 60 -16.16 -3.73 19.02
N SER A 61 -16.67 -3.76 17.78
CA SER A 61 -17.91 -4.46 17.43
C SER A 61 -17.70 -5.97 17.29
N LYS A 62 -18.79 -6.75 17.34
CA LYS A 62 -18.83 -8.20 17.07
C LYS A 62 -18.44 -8.59 15.63
N ARG A 63 -18.06 -7.63 14.78
CA ARG A 63 -17.62 -7.91 13.41
C ARG A 63 -16.33 -8.73 13.43
N PRO A 64 -16.21 -9.75 12.55
CA PRO A 64 -14.99 -10.52 12.43
C PRO A 64 -13.81 -9.60 12.11
N LYS A 65 -12.68 -9.80 12.80
CA LYS A 65 -11.44 -9.06 12.58
C LYS A 65 -10.52 -9.83 11.66
N GLU A 66 -9.72 -9.11 10.90
CA GLU A 66 -8.70 -9.66 10.02
C GLU A 66 -7.39 -8.92 10.25
N LYS A 67 -6.30 -9.68 10.25
CA LYS A 67 -4.94 -9.12 10.28
C LYS A 67 -4.45 -9.05 8.85
N ILE A 68 -4.07 -7.86 8.42
CA ILE A 68 -3.49 -7.65 7.10
C ILE A 68 -2.05 -7.15 7.26
N LYS A 69 -1.18 -7.61 6.36
CA LYS A 69 0.15 -7.03 6.20
C LYS A 69 0.04 -5.86 5.25
N SER A 70 0.58 -4.73 5.67
CA SER A 70 0.67 -3.52 4.87
C SER A 70 2.11 -3.03 4.83
N TYR A 71 2.43 -2.26 3.80
CA TYR A 71 3.77 -1.78 3.53
C TYR A 71 3.69 -0.28 3.32
N VAL A 72 4.21 0.50 4.28
CA VAL A 72 4.26 1.96 4.21
C VAL A 72 5.47 2.37 3.40
N LEU A 73 5.27 3.16 2.36
CA LEU A 73 6.35 3.68 1.54
C LEU A 73 7.16 4.71 2.33
N SER A 74 8.44 4.42 2.52
CA SER A 74 9.36 5.29 3.28
C SER A 74 10.33 6.05 2.39
N ASP A 75 10.73 5.47 1.27
CA ASP A 75 11.61 6.10 0.28
C ASP A 75 11.33 5.53 -1.11
N ILE A 76 11.68 6.27 -2.17
CA ILE A 76 11.53 5.84 -3.55
C ILE A 76 12.84 6.13 -4.30
N SER A 77 13.52 5.06 -4.72
CA SER A 77 14.58 5.17 -5.71
C SER A 77 14.00 4.98 -7.13
N LYS A 78 14.35 5.90 -8.03
CA LYS A 78 13.92 5.90 -9.44
C LYS A 78 15.14 5.64 -10.32
N GLU A 79 15.11 4.53 -11.07
CA GLU A 79 16.16 4.11 -12.01
C GLU A 79 15.64 4.04 -13.46
#